data_AF-A0A3L8BCL5-F1
#
_entry.id   AF-A0A3L8BCL5-F1
#
_cell.length_a   1.000
_cell.length_b   1.000
_cell.length_c   1.000
_cell.angle_alpha   90.00
_cell.angle_beta   90.00
_cell.angle_gamma   90.00
#
_symmetry.space_group_name_H-M   'P 1'
#
loop_
_entity.id
_entity.type
_entity.pdbx_description
1 polymer ?
#
loop_
_entity_poly.entity_id
_entity_poly.type
_entity_poly.pdbx_seq_one_letter_code
_entity_poly.pdbx_strand_id
1 'polypeptide(L)'
;MFLLSVCAIVFSAGMGTHIVKMGINVRKIAYALIGCGMLLVHSLSLAAASGYCDSNSRNTYYFWQNSITIGETVVSSGNNSGYNFTADTGITLQPGDNVIQLNPAYRFYNYTVYWRGWLDLNGDGQFTTDEQLFQTTSRGPVSVTASLPETFKVESSTLRIAMKYGSYPSACEVYYYGETE
;
A
#
# COMPACT_ATOMS: atom_id res chain seq x y z
N MET A 1 8.07 -27.69 -58.76
CA MET A 1 6.78 -28.41 -58.87
C MET A 1 5.74 -27.55 -58.16
N PHE A 2 4.66 -27.24 -58.86
CA PHE A 2 3.48 -26.40 -58.53
C PHE A 2 3.02 -26.49 -57.06
N LEU A 3 2.42 -25.48 -56.42
CA LEU A 3 1.23 -24.73 -56.84
C LEU A 3 1.18 -23.27 -56.33
N LEU A 4 0.57 -22.42 -57.16
CA LEU A 4 0.04 -21.08 -56.88
C LEU A 4 -1.15 -21.11 -55.90
N SER A 5 -1.38 -20.01 -55.18
CA SER A 5 -2.61 -19.20 -55.38
C SER A 5 -2.52 -17.85 -54.66
N VAL A 6 -2.74 -16.81 -55.45
CA VAL A 6 -2.94 -15.40 -55.07
C VAL A 6 -4.34 -15.24 -54.46
N CYS A 7 -4.51 -14.34 -53.49
CA CYS A 7 -5.76 -13.58 -53.38
C CYS A 7 -5.47 -12.19 -52.79
N ALA A 8 -5.48 -11.20 -53.67
CA ALA A 8 -5.53 -9.79 -53.34
C ALA A 8 -6.91 -9.46 -52.74
N ILE A 9 -6.96 -8.65 -51.69
CA ILE A 9 -8.18 -7.93 -51.30
C ILE A 9 -7.92 -6.44 -51.52
N VAL A 10 -8.84 -5.90 -52.32
CA VAL A 10 -8.89 -4.61 -52.99
C VAL A 10 -9.18 -3.48 -51.99
N PHE A 11 -8.45 -2.37 -52.10
CA PHE A 11 -8.87 -1.08 -51.55
C PHE A 11 -9.96 -0.49 -52.44
N SER A 12 -11.16 -0.29 -51.89
CA SER A 12 -12.19 0.54 -52.51
C SER A 12 -12.35 1.83 -51.68
N ALA A 13 -12.06 2.95 -52.31
CA ALA A 13 -12.34 4.28 -51.80
C ALA A 13 -13.78 4.68 -52.16
N GLY A 14 -14.58 5.03 -51.15
CA GLY A 14 -15.92 5.57 -51.31
C GLY A 14 -16.10 6.80 -50.40
N MET A 15 -16.31 7.95 -51.02
CA MET A 15 -16.66 9.22 -50.37
C MET A 15 -18.01 9.11 -49.64
N GLY A 16 -18.05 9.58 -48.39
CA GLY A 16 -19.28 9.70 -47.61
C GLY A 16 -19.02 10.48 -46.32
N THR A 17 -19.26 11.79 -46.36
CA THR A 17 -19.22 12.68 -45.20
C THR A 17 -20.33 12.33 -44.22
N HIS A 18 -19.97 11.81 -43.04
CA HIS A 18 -20.81 11.88 -41.85
C HIS A 18 -20.02 12.58 -40.74
N ILE A 19 -20.37 13.84 -40.49
CA ILE A 19 -19.99 14.53 -39.26
C ILE A 19 -20.89 13.96 -38.16
N VAL A 20 -20.33 13.14 -37.28
CA VAL A 20 -20.82 13.01 -35.91
C VAL A 20 -19.67 13.40 -35.00
N LYS A 21 -19.70 14.66 -34.55
CA LYS A 21 -18.89 15.12 -33.43
C LYS A 21 -19.49 14.51 -32.16
N MET A 22 -18.84 13.51 -31.60
CA MET A 22 -18.95 13.22 -30.18
C MET A 22 -17.56 12.79 -29.69
N GLY A 23 -16.90 13.70 -28.96
CA GLY A 23 -15.58 13.45 -28.43
C GLY A 23 -15.61 12.36 -27.37
N ILE A 24 -14.87 11.28 -27.59
CA ILE A 24 -14.34 10.42 -26.53
C ILE A 24 -12.85 10.22 -26.84
N ASN A 25 -12.04 10.70 -25.90
CA ASN A 25 -10.59 10.87 -25.99
C ASN A 25 -9.89 9.53 -25.67
N VAL A 26 -9.20 9.00 -26.69
CA VAL A 26 -8.04 8.08 -26.69
C VAL A 26 -7.99 6.96 -25.64
N ARG A 27 -8.69 5.84 -25.92
CA ARG A 27 -8.20 4.50 -25.55
C ARG A 27 -7.86 3.76 -26.84
N LYS A 28 -6.57 3.68 -27.19
CA LYS A 28 -5.91 2.66 -28.03
C LYS A 28 -4.53 3.16 -28.47
N ILE A 29 -3.48 2.79 -27.74
CA ILE A 29 -2.15 2.58 -28.34
C ILE A 29 -1.64 1.26 -27.78
N ALA A 30 -1.85 0.20 -28.55
CA ALA A 30 -1.16 -1.07 -28.38
C ALA A 30 0.15 -0.96 -29.15
N TYR A 31 1.28 -1.16 -28.46
CA TYR A 31 2.61 -1.06 -29.06
C TYR A 31 2.94 -2.31 -29.87
N ALA A 32 3.34 -2.10 -31.12
CA ALA A 32 3.82 -3.10 -32.06
C ALA A 32 5.25 -3.55 -31.70
N LEU A 33 5.50 -4.85 -31.81
CA LEU A 33 6.77 -5.53 -31.59
C LEU A 33 7.78 -5.30 -32.73
N ILE A 34 8.88 -4.59 -32.46
CA ILE A 34 10.25 -4.75 -33.04
C ILE A 34 11.16 -4.03 -32.02
N GLY A 35 12.27 -4.50 -31.45
CA GLY A 35 13.21 -5.59 -31.69
C GLY A 35 14.52 -5.12 -31.04
N CYS A 36 15.14 -5.95 -30.19
CA CYS A 36 16.51 -5.85 -29.66
C CYS A 36 17.01 -4.48 -29.14
N GLY A 37 17.10 -4.32 -27.80
CA GLY A 37 17.93 -3.26 -27.21
C GLY A 37 17.34 -2.39 -26.09
N MET A 38 16.31 -2.83 -25.36
CA MET A 38 15.85 -2.11 -24.16
C MET A 38 15.66 -3.07 -22.98
N LEU A 39 16.76 -3.66 -22.53
CA LEU A 39 16.83 -4.43 -21.29
C LEU A 39 17.46 -3.54 -20.21
N LEU A 40 16.78 -2.49 -19.75
CA LEU A 40 17.10 -1.79 -18.48
C LEU A 40 16.06 -0.75 -18.02
N VAL A 41 14.77 -0.93 -18.32
CA VAL A 41 13.70 -0.13 -17.69
C VAL A 41 12.48 -1.02 -17.43
N HIS A 42 12.59 -1.90 -16.43
CA HIS A 42 11.44 -2.64 -15.88
C HIS A 42 11.40 -2.60 -14.34
N SER A 43 11.96 -1.57 -13.75
CA SER A 43 11.55 -1.15 -12.41
C SER A 43 10.81 0.18 -12.51
N LEU A 44 9.76 0.22 -13.33
CA LEU A 44 8.68 1.16 -13.05
C LEU A 44 8.01 0.63 -11.79
N SER A 45 8.39 1.23 -10.66
CA SER A 45 7.74 1.06 -9.36
C SER A 45 6.24 1.17 -9.57
N LEU A 46 5.56 0.05 -9.38
CA LEU A 46 4.11 0.00 -9.25
C LEU A 46 3.80 0.44 -7.81
N ALA A 47 4.03 1.72 -7.49
CA ALA A 47 3.39 2.33 -6.34
C ALA A 47 1.90 2.46 -6.69
N ALA A 48 1.12 1.46 -6.31
CA ALA A 48 -0.30 1.36 -6.63
C ALA A 48 -1.12 2.37 -5.82
N ALA A 49 -2.01 3.09 -6.52
CA ALA A 49 -3.21 3.84 -6.08
C ALA A 49 -3.13 4.86 -4.91
N SER A 50 -2.19 4.77 -3.98
CA SER A 50 -2.01 5.70 -2.84
C SER A 50 -0.65 6.41 -2.84
N GLY A 51 0.31 5.96 -3.66
CA GLY A 51 1.68 6.48 -3.71
C GLY A 51 2.65 5.81 -2.73
N TYR A 52 2.14 5.09 -1.74
CA TYR A 52 2.95 4.36 -0.76
C TYR A 52 3.51 3.05 -1.31
N CYS A 53 4.66 2.66 -0.78
CA CYS A 53 5.25 1.34 -1.02
C CYS A 53 4.47 0.21 -0.33
N ASP A 54 4.60 -1.00 -0.88
CA ASP A 54 4.00 -2.23 -0.33
C ASP A 54 4.52 -2.54 1.08
N SER A 55 3.59 -2.85 1.99
CA SER A 55 3.87 -3.40 3.32
C SER A 55 2.76 -4.36 3.68
N ASN A 56 3.07 -5.66 3.70
CA ASN A 56 2.08 -6.69 4.00
C ASN A 56 2.73 -8.01 4.45
N SER A 57 1.89 -8.87 5.01
CA SER A 57 2.28 -10.24 5.35
C SER A 57 1.80 -11.27 4.33
N ARG A 58 2.45 -12.43 4.30
CA ARG A 58 2.02 -13.62 3.55
C ARG A 58 1.23 -14.62 4.39
N ASN A 59 1.26 -14.50 5.72
CA ASN A 59 0.64 -15.46 6.61
C ASN A 59 0.23 -14.81 7.94
N THR A 60 -1.07 -14.79 8.17
CA THR A 60 -1.74 -14.24 9.36
C THR A 60 -2.40 -15.34 10.19
N TYR A 61 -2.19 -16.62 9.83
CA TYR A 61 -2.90 -17.76 10.41
C TYR A 61 -2.65 -17.90 11.92
N TYR A 62 -1.45 -17.54 12.38
CA TYR A 62 -1.02 -17.70 13.76
C TYR A 62 -1.33 -16.48 14.63
N PHE A 63 -1.17 -15.28 14.07
CA PHE A 63 -1.36 -14.01 14.76
C PHE A 63 -1.64 -12.89 13.75
N TRP A 64 -2.36 -11.87 14.21
CA TRP A 64 -2.84 -10.75 13.40
C TRP A 64 -3.07 -9.53 14.30
N GLN A 65 -3.15 -8.37 13.67
CA GLN A 65 -3.37 -7.11 14.33
C GLN A 65 -4.86 -7.04 14.65
N ASN A 66 -5.22 -7.16 15.91
CA ASN A 66 -6.64 -7.24 16.26
C ASN A 66 -7.28 -5.85 16.21
N SER A 67 -6.63 -4.89 16.86
CA SER A 67 -7.05 -3.49 16.84
C SER A 67 -5.93 -2.54 17.25
N ILE A 68 -6.06 -1.30 16.80
CA ILE A 68 -5.31 -0.14 17.27
C ILE A 68 -6.31 0.81 17.95
N THR A 69 -5.96 1.34 19.11
CA THR A 69 -6.75 2.39 19.76
C THR A 69 -5.93 3.66 19.88
N ILE A 70 -6.48 4.80 19.45
CA ILE A 70 -5.88 6.13 19.58
C ILE A 70 -6.94 7.07 20.12
N GLY A 71 -6.71 7.65 21.31
CA GLY A 71 -7.75 8.38 22.02
C GLY A 71 -8.95 7.48 22.31
N GLU A 72 -10.14 7.90 21.85
CA GLU A 72 -11.39 7.13 21.97
C GLU A 72 -11.69 6.25 20.75
N THR A 73 -10.90 6.40 19.67
CA THR A 73 -11.14 5.70 18.40
C THR A 73 -10.47 4.34 18.41
N VAL A 74 -11.24 3.30 18.09
CA VAL A 74 -10.74 1.93 17.90
C VAL A 74 -10.83 1.55 16.43
N VAL A 75 -9.68 1.25 15.82
CA VAL A 75 -9.59 0.67 14.47
C VAL A 75 -9.41 -0.82 14.61
N SER A 76 -10.43 -1.59 14.26
CA SER A 76 -10.38 -3.06 14.31
C SER A 76 -10.22 -3.60 12.91
N SER A 77 -9.14 -4.35 12.68
CA SER A 77 -8.84 -4.96 11.40
C SER A 77 -9.00 -6.47 11.43
N GLY A 78 -8.60 -7.10 12.55
CA GLY A 78 -8.69 -8.54 12.72
C GLY A 78 -7.81 -9.27 11.70
N ASN A 79 -8.05 -10.56 11.48
CA ASN A 79 -7.30 -11.30 10.46
C ASN A 79 -7.80 -10.94 9.06
N ASN A 80 -7.03 -10.15 8.33
CA ASN A 80 -7.42 -9.59 7.03
C ASN A 80 -6.50 -10.02 5.87
N SER A 81 -5.72 -11.08 6.06
CA SER A 81 -4.76 -11.60 5.07
C SER A 81 -3.51 -10.74 4.85
N GLY A 82 -3.15 -9.89 5.80
CA GLY A 82 -1.78 -9.36 5.90
C GLY A 82 -1.66 -7.86 5.70
N TYR A 83 -2.70 -7.22 5.18
CA TYR A 83 -2.77 -5.79 4.97
C TYR A 83 -4.22 -5.35 4.86
N ASN A 84 -4.56 -4.25 5.53
CA ASN A 84 -5.81 -3.56 5.32
C ASN A 84 -5.60 -2.05 5.50
N PHE A 85 -6.16 -1.28 4.57
CA PHE A 85 -6.15 0.18 4.66
C PHE A 85 -7.53 0.66 5.06
N THR A 86 -7.61 1.37 6.19
CA THR A 86 -8.86 1.97 6.65
C THR A 86 -8.81 3.48 6.46
N ALA A 87 -9.51 3.97 5.43
CA ALA A 87 -9.64 5.41 5.20
C ALA A 87 -10.54 6.05 6.27
N ASP A 88 -10.18 7.27 6.69
CA ASP A 88 -10.96 8.18 7.54
C ASP A 88 -11.67 7.51 8.72
N THR A 89 -10.91 7.34 9.81
CA THR A 89 -11.37 6.72 11.05
C THR A 89 -11.74 7.75 12.13
N GLY A 90 -11.68 9.05 11.81
CA GLY A 90 -11.82 10.12 12.80
C GLY A 90 -10.71 10.14 13.86
N ILE A 91 -9.59 9.44 13.63
CA ILE A 91 -8.40 9.53 14.48
C ILE A 91 -7.87 10.96 14.41
N THR A 92 -7.65 11.55 15.58
CA THR A 92 -6.95 12.83 15.70
C THR A 92 -5.66 12.61 16.47
N LEU A 93 -4.52 12.92 15.84
CA LEU A 93 -3.23 13.03 16.52
C LEU A 93 -2.91 14.50 16.72
N GLN A 94 -2.42 14.85 17.91
CA GLN A 94 -2.07 16.22 18.27
C GLN A 94 -0.55 16.40 18.29
N PRO A 95 -0.04 17.62 18.11
CA PRO A 95 1.35 17.91 18.43
C PRO A 95 1.71 17.47 19.86
N GLY A 96 2.93 16.98 20.05
CA GLY A 96 3.36 16.37 21.32
C GLY A 96 2.99 14.89 21.42
N ASP A 97 2.78 14.42 22.66
CA ASP A 97 2.65 13.00 22.96
C ASP A 97 1.23 12.46 22.75
N ASN A 98 1.11 11.40 21.95
CA ASN A 98 -0.13 10.68 21.71
C ASN A 98 0.04 9.23 22.18
N VAL A 99 -0.89 8.75 23.01
CA VAL A 99 -0.88 7.35 23.45
C VAL A 99 -1.62 6.49 22.44
N ILE A 100 -0.97 5.44 21.98
CA ILE A 100 -1.51 4.45 21.05
C ILE A 100 -1.49 3.08 21.73
N GLN A 101 -2.63 2.41 21.77
CA GLN A 101 -2.73 1.03 22.26
C GLN A 101 -2.74 0.06 21.08
N LEU A 102 -1.81 -0.89 21.11
CA LEU A 102 -1.62 -1.92 20.09
C LEU A 102 -2.09 -3.26 20.64
N ASN A 103 -3.08 -3.88 19.98
CA ASN A 103 -3.67 -5.13 20.44
C ASN A 103 -3.41 -6.25 19.42
N PRO A 104 -2.45 -7.16 19.65
CA PRO A 104 -2.35 -8.38 18.85
C PRO A 104 -3.42 -9.39 19.26
N ALA A 105 -3.78 -10.27 18.33
CA ALA A 105 -4.51 -11.50 18.62
C ALA A 105 -3.78 -12.72 18.06
N TYR A 106 -4.08 -13.88 18.63
CA TYR A 106 -3.37 -15.13 18.41
C TYR A 106 -4.35 -16.28 18.28
N ARG A 107 -4.06 -17.22 17.37
CA ARG A 107 -4.89 -18.43 17.20
C ARG A 107 -4.64 -19.49 18.26
N PHE A 108 -3.38 -19.66 18.69
CA PHE A 108 -2.99 -20.77 19.57
C PHE A 108 -2.13 -20.33 20.75
N TYR A 109 -1.05 -19.58 20.50
CA TYR A 109 -0.10 -19.15 21.51
C TYR A 109 0.26 -17.68 21.29
N ASN A 110 0.56 -17.00 22.39
CA ASN A 110 1.04 -15.63 22.34
C ASN A 110 2.51 -15.62 21.91
N TYR A 111 2.81 -15.10 20.72
CA TYR A 111 4.17 -14.92 20.22
C TYR A 111 4.71 -13.54 20.61
N THR A 112 6.02 -13.39 20.69
CA THR A 112 6.62 -12.05 20.72
C THR A 112 6.56 -11.47 19.31
N VAL A 113 5.84 -10.36 19.16
CA VAL A 113 5.74 -9.58 17.93
C VAL A 113 6.49 -8.27 18.07
N TYR A 114 7.05 -7.81 16.96
CA TYR A 114 7.82 -6.57 16.86
C TYR A 114 6.98 -5.56 16.10
N TRP A 115 6.71 -4.43 16.74
CA TRP A 115 5.87 -3.35 16.22
C TRP A 115 6.73 -2.18 15.77
N ARG A 116 6.27 -1.50 14.72
CA ARG A 116 6.76 -0.18 14.33
C ARG A 116 5.63 0.62 13.72
N GLY A 117 5.61 1.92 14.01
CA GLY A 117 4.63 2.85 13.49
C GLY A 117 5.29 4.05 12.83
N TRP A 118 4.67 4.55 11.76
CA TRP A 118 5.09 5.73 11.01
C TRP A 118 3.90 6.62 10.69
N LEU A 119 4.15 7.91 10.55
CA LEU A 119 3.18 8.88 10.05
C LEU A 119 3.82 9.67 8.93
N ASP A 120 3.16 9.78 7.78
CA ASP A 120 3.64 10.60 6.67
C ASP A 120 3.54 12.09 7.08
N LEU A 121 4.63 12.66 7.56
CA LEU A 121 4.62 13.99 8.17
C LEU A 121 4.61 15.10 7.12
N ASN A 122 5.00 14.78 5.89
CA ASN A 122 5.20 15.75 4.82
C ASN A 122 4.23 15.56 3.63
N GLY A 123 3.44 14.49 3.63
CA GLY A 123 2.45 14.15 2.60
C GLY A 123 3.06 13.67 1.29
N ASP A 124 4.29 13.16 1.29
CA ASP A 124 5.01 12.75 0.08
C ASP A 124 4.77 11.30 -0.35
N GLY A 125 3.98 10.56 0.43
CA GLY A 125 3.67 9.16 0.15
C GLY A 125 4.80 8.20 0.49
N GLN A 126 5.80 8.62 1.29
CA GLN A 126 6.86 7.77 1.81
C GLN A 126 6.82 7.72 3.33
N PHE A 127 7.50 6.70 3.86
CA PHE A 127 7.70 6.53 5.30
C PHE A 127 9.18 6.38 5.54
N THR A 128 9.82 7.49 5.87
CA THR A 128 11.25 7.58 6.13
C THR A 128 11.58 7.27 7.60
N THR A 129 12.87 7.22 7.94
CA THR A 129 13.32 6.98 9.31
C THR A 129 12.92 8.11 10.27
N ASP A 130 12.85 9.34 9.76
CA ASP A 130 12.50 10.53 10.55
C ASP A 130 10.99 10.63 10.82
N GLU A 131 10.20 9.80 10.14
CA GLU A 131 8.75 9.67 10.26
C GLU A 131 8.33 8.48 11.13
N GLN A 132 9.29 7.73 11.66
CA GLN A 132 9.03 6.64 12.57
C GLN A 132 8.62 7.20 13.94
N LEU A 133 7.39 6.93 14.35
CA LEU A 133 6.82 7.41 15.61
C LEU A 133 7.24 6.57 16.82
N PHE A 134 7.28 5.24 16.63
CA PHE A 134 7.59 4.32 17.72
C PHE A 134 8.09 2.98 17.19
N GLN A 135 8.74 2.22 18.07
CA GLN A 135 8.93 0.78 17.93
C GLN A 135 8.83 0.11 19.30
N THR A 136 8.27 -1.09 19.36
CA THR A 136 8.17 -1.86 20.61
C THR A 136 8.07 -3.35 20.34
N THR A 137 8.16 -4.17 21.37
CA THR A 137 7.87 -5.60 21.30
C THR A 137 6.84 -5.97 22.34
N SER A 138 5.92 -6.86 22.00
CA SER A 138 4.94 -7.35 22.98
C SER A 138 4.50 -8.78 22.68
N ARG A 139 3.89 -9.42 23.69
CA ARG A 139 3.16 -10.70 23.53
C ARG A 139 1.66 -10.54 23.69
N GLY A 140 1.20 -9.33 24.00
CA GLY A 140 -0.18 -8.98 24.26
C GLY A 140 -0.37 -7.48 24.04
N PRO A 141 -1.50 -6.92 24.50
CA PRO A 141 -1.75 -5.49 24.45
C PRO A 141 -0.57 -4.68 25.02
N VAL A 142 -0.17 -3.62 24.31
CA VAL A 142 0.90 -2.72 24.74
C VAL A 142 0.53 -1.29 24.37
N SER A 143 0.82 -0.35 25.27
CA SER A 143 0.70 1.08 25.00
C SER A 143 2.06 1.64 24.61
N VAL A 144 2.08 2.49 23.57
CA VAL A 144 3.24 3.25 23.13
C VAL A 144 2.89 4.73 23.11
N THR A 145 3.91 5.57 23.23
CA THR A 145 3.78 7.01 23.03
C THR A 145 4.36 7.37 21.67
N ALA A 146 3.56 8.01 20.83
CA ALA A 146 3.97 8.62 19.58
C ALA A 146 4.11 10.13 19.78
N SER A 147 5.34 10.64 19.73
CA SER A 147 5.63 12.06 19.88
C SER A 147 5.65 12.73 18.50
N LEU A 148 4.78 13.71 18.29
CA LEU A 148 4.72 14.51 17.06
C LEU A 148 5.37 15.88 17.24
N PRO A 149 6.07 16.42 16.22
CA PRO A 149 6.62 17.77 16.29
C PRO A 149 5.55 18.83 16.54
N GLU A 150 5.88 19.88 17.29
CA GLU A 150 5.01 21.05 17.50
C GLU A 150 4.60 21.76 16.18
N THR A 151 5.38 21.54 15.12
CA THR A 151 5.13 22.06 13.78
C THR A 151 4.19 21.18 12.96
N PHE A 152 3.74 20.05 13.47
CA PHE A 152 2.79 19.17 12.79
C PHE A 152 1.44 19.87 12.63
N LYS A 153 1.07 20.18 11.39
CA LYS A 153 -0.15 20.93 11.03
C LYS A 153 -0.88 20.28 9.85
N VAL A 154 -0.66 18.99 9.63
CA VAL A 154 -1.23 18.29 8.49
C VAL A 154 -2.70 17.96 8.80
N GLU A 155 -3.62 18.49 7.98
CA GLU A 155 -5.06 18.26 8.12
C GLU A 155 -5.46 16.80 7.88
N SER A 156 -4.69 16.07 7.07
CA SER A 156 -4.87 14.63 6.81
C SER A 156 -3.55 13.98 6.42
N SER A 157 -3.17 12.92 7.12
CA SER A 157 -1.95 12.14 6.89
C SER A 157 -2.26 10.64 6.99
N THR A 158 -1.37 9.80 6.49
CA THR A 158 -1.48 8.33 6.62
C THR A 158 -0.60 7.83 7.76
N LEU A 159 -1.23 7.14 8.70
CA LEU A 159 -0.55 6.36 9.73
C LEU A 159 -0.35 4.94 9.20
N ARG A 160 0.86 4.39 9.37
CA ARG A 160 1.17 2.97 9.12
C ARG A 160 1.60 2.33 10.42
N ILE A 161 0.99 1.21 10.78
CA ILE A 161 1.41 0.39 11.92
C ILE A 161 1.59 -1.04 11.42
N ALA A 162 2.82 -1.53 11.52
CA ALA A 162 3.16 -2.89 11.15
C ALA A 162 3.61 -3.68 12.37
N MET A 163 3.27 -4.96 12.39
CA MET A 163 3.90 -5.94 13.26
C MET A 163 4.31 -7.21 12.53
N LYS A 164 5.44 -7.79 12.95
CA LYS A 164 5.92 -9.06 12.42
C LYS A 164 6.67 -9.90 13.45
N TYR A 165 6.95 -11.16 13.10
CA TYR A 165 7.74 -12.07 13.92
C TYR A 165 9.25 -11.92 13.67
N GLY A 166 10.05 -12.04 14.74
CA GLY A 166 11.50 -12.23 14.68
C GLY A 166 12.36 -10.96 14.47
N SER A 167 11.81 -9.86 13.98
CA SER A 167 12.53 -8.56 13.87
C SER A 167 11.55 -7.41 13.66
N TYR A 168 12.02 -6.15 13.79
CA TYR A 168 11.20 -4.98 13.48
C TYR A 168 10.88 -4.86 11.99
N PRO A 169 9.63 -4.54 11.61
CA PRO A 169 9.27 -4.35 10.21
C PRO A 169 9.91 -3.08 9.65
N SER A 170 10.35 -3.10 8.40
CA SER A 170 10.67 -1.87 7.65
C SER A 170 9.38 -1.29 7.09
N ALA A 171 9.39 0.00 6.74
CA ALA A 171 8.18 0.64 6.23
C ALA A 171 7.69 -0.02 4.94
N CYS A 172 8.61 -0.37 4.03
CA CYS A 172 8.31 -1.00 2.74
C CYS A 172 8.73 -2.47 2.74
N GLU A 173 8.01 -3.34 3.46
CA GLU A 173 8.42 -4.73 3.62
C GLU A 173 7.26 -5.72 3.37
N VAL A 174 7.53 -6.73 2.54
CA VAL A 174 6.70 -7.94 2.48
C VAL A 174 7.33 -9.02 3.34
N TYR A 175 6.70 -9.35 4.47
CA TYR A 175 7.19 -10.34 5.42
C TYR A 175 6.33 -11.60 5.45
N TYR A 176 6.86 -12.67 6.06
CA TYR A 176 6.15 -13.95 6.06
C TYR A 176 5.03 -14.01 7.11
N TYR A 177 5.27 -13.53 8.34
CA TYR A 177 4.30 -13.58 9.44
C TYR A 177 4.10 -12.20 10.07
N GLY A 178 2.84 -11.79 10.27
CA GLY A 178 2.46 -10.48 10.81
C GLY A 178 1.32 -9.84 10.06
N GLU A 179 1.10 -8.53 10.23
CA GLU A 179 0.13 -7.70 9.50
C GLU A 179 0.56 -6.22 9.49
N THR A 180 0.09 -5.45 8.51
CA THR A 180 0.22 -3.98 8.43
C THR A 180 -1.18 -3.36 8.33
N GLU A 181 -1.42 -2.27 9.07
CA GLU A 181 -2.59 -1.38 8.94
C GLU A 181 -2.17 0.05 8.64
#